data_AF-A0A2D8R712-F1
#
_entry.id   AF-A0A2D8R712-F1
#
_cell.length_a   1.000
_cell.length_b   1.000
_cell.length_c   1.000
_cell.angle_alpha   90.00
_cell.angle_beta   90.00
_cell.angle_gamma   90.00
#
_symmetry.space_group_name_H-M   'P 1'
#
loop_
_entity.id
_entity.type
_entity.pdbx_description
1 polymer ?
#
loop_
_entity_poly.entity_id
_entity_poly.type
_entity_poly.pdbx_seq_one_letter_code
_entity_poly.pdbx_strand_id
1 'polypeptide(L)'
;MAMTPTERKRRQRERNRFLDMKLFTMELAANERAAIEEAARLREFDDQTEYILALVYKDRDMSRKENVCSYPDCNCPFDMGPDGKCLRGKPREYEVESD
;
A
#
# COMPACT_ATOMS: atom_id res chain seq x y z
N MET A 1 -3.88 -41.00 -3.00
CA MET A 1 -3.53 -41.10 -1.56
C MET A 1 -3.51 -39.70 -0.97
N ALA A 2 -4.17 -39.46 0.17
CA ALA A 2 -4.14 -38.15 0.82
C ALA A 2 -2.74 -37.90 1.40
N MET A 3 -2.16 -36.71 1.17
CA MET A 3 -0.81 -36.38 1.66
C MET A 3 -0.70 -36.55 3.18
N THR A 4 0.41 -37.14 3.62
CA THR A 4 0.71 -37.26 5.05
C THR A 4 0.91 -35.87 5.68
N PRO A 5 0.67 -35.68 6.99
CA PRO A 5 0.87 -34.40 7.66
C PRO A 5 2.31 -33.85 7.55
N THR A 6 3.31 -34.74 7.49
CA THR A 6 4.73 -34.40 7.36
C THR A 6 5.08 -33.87 5.97
N GLU A 7 4.56 -34.49 4.91
CA GLU A 7 4.72 -34.03 3.52
C GLU A 7 4.05 -32.67 3.30
N ARG A 8 2.87 -32.44 3.90
CA ARG A 8 2.19 -31.14 3.87
C ARG A 8 3.05 -30.03 4.47
N LYS A 9 3.64 -30.27 5.65
CA LYS A 9 4.54 -29.31 6.31
C LYS A 9 5.80 -29.04 5.48
N ARG A 10 6.39 -30.06 4.85
CA ARG A 10 7.57 -29.90 3.99
C ARG A 10 7.25 -29.01 2.77
N ARG A 11 6.17 -29.29 2.05
CA ARG A 11 5.71 -28.46 0.93
C ARG A 11 5.40 -27.03 1.35
N GLN A 12 4.79 -26.83 2.50
CA GLN A 12 4.51 -25.49 3.02
C GLN A 12 5.81 -24.70 3.26
N ARG A 13 6.85 -25.33 3.81
CA ARG A 13 8.16 -24.69 4.00
C ARG A 13 8.85 -24.37 2.68
N GLU A 14 8.81 -25.29 1.71
CA GLU A 14 9.37 -25.08 0.38
C GLU A 14 8.65 -23.93 -0.35
N ARG A 15 7.32 -23.88 -0.29
CA ARG A 15 6.52 -22.77 -0.83
C ARG A 15 6.85 -21.45 -0.15
N ASN A 16 6.86 -21.43 1.18
CA ASN A 16 7.15 -20.21 1.94
C ASN A 16 8.56 -19.70 1.63
N ARG A 17 9.54 -20.59 1.48
CA ARG A 17 10.91 -20.21 1.08
C ARG A 17 10.97 -19.67 -0.34
N PHE A 18 10.30 -20.32 -1.28
CA PHE A 18 10.28 -19.88 -2.69
C PHE A 18 9.63 -18.50 -2.85
N LEU A 19 8.56 -18.23 -2.10
CA LEU A 19 7.83 -16.96 -2.13
C LEU A 19 8.40 -15.91 -1.16
N ASP A 20 9.54 -16.18 -0.52
CA ASP A 20 10.13 -15.36 0.57
C ASP A 20 9.09 -14.88 1.60
N MET A 21 8.16 -15.77 1.96
CA MET A 21 7.13 -15.48 2.95
C MET A 21 7.76 -15.29 4.32
N LYS A 22 7.51 -14.13 4.94
CA LYS A 22 7.90 -13.82 6.31
C LYS A 22 6.66 -13.60 7.16
N LEU A 23 6.72 -14.08 8.40
CA LEU A 23 5.67 -13.83 9.37
C LEU A 23 5.69 -12.35 9.76
N PHE A 24 4.53 -11.71 9.72
CA PHE A 24 4.33 -10.37 10.25
C PHE A 24 3.45 -10.47 11.49
N THR A 25 3.97 -10.00 12.62
CA THR A 25 3.26 -9.99 13.91
C THR A 25 2.92 -8.56 14.28
N MET A 26 1.67 -8.32 14.68
CA MET A 26 1.19 -7.01 15.08
C MET A 26 0.58 -7.10 16.48
N GLU A 27 0.80 -6.07 17.28
CA GLU A 27 0.05 -5.86 18.52
C GLU A 27 -1.25 -5.14 18.17
N LEU A 28 -2.38 -5.76 18.51
CA LEU A 28 -3.72 -5.24 18.24
C LEU A 28 -4.54 -5.33 19.52
N ALA A 29 -5.31 -4.29 19.81
CA ALA A 29 -6.30 -4.33 20.87
C ALA A 29 -7.43 -5.30 20.51
N ALA A 30 -8.13 -5.82 21.53
CA ALA A 30 -9.15 -6.85 21.35
C ALA A 30 -10.30 -6.39 20.42
N ASN A 31 -10.66 -5.11 20.52
CA ASN A 31 -11.66 -4.46 19.67
C ASN A 31 -11.18 -4.31 18.21
N GLU A 32 -9.92 -3.98 17.97
CA GLU A 32 -9.35 -3.87 16.62
C GLU A 32 -9.36 -5.22 15.91
N ARG A 33 -8.95 -6.28 16.62
CA ARG A 33 -8.99 -7.64 16.10
C ARG A 33 -10.42 -8.08 15.77
N ALA A 34 -11.39 -7.77 16.64
CA ALA A 34 -12.80 -8.08 16.40
C ALA A 34 -13.35 -7.33 15.18
N ALA A 35 -13.01 -6.05 15.03
CA ALA A 35 -13.41 -5.24 13.88
C ALA A 35 -12.80 -5.76 12.56
N ILE A 36 -11.55 -6.21 12.59
CA ILE A 36 -10.89 -6.83 11.43
C ILE A 36 -11.60 -8.13 11.04
N GLU A 37 -11.90 -8.99 12.01
CA GLU A 37 -12.60 -10.26 11.76
C GLU A 37 -14.00 -10.04 11.18
N GLU A 38 -14.77 -9.12 11.76
CA GLU A 38 -16.10 -8.78 11.30
C GLU A 38 -16.06 -8.21 9.88
N ALA A 39 -15.15 -7.27 9.61
CA ALA A 39 -15.02 -6.65 8.29
C ALA A 39 -14.56 -7.65 7.21
N ALA A 40 -13.67 -8.57 7.54
CA ALA A 40 -13.25 -9.64 6.63
C ALA A 40 -14.45 -10.53 6.25
N ARG A 41 -15.25 -10.94 7.23
CA ARG A 41 -16.45 -11.77 7.03
C ARG A 41 -17.52 -11.06 6.20
N LEU A 42 -17.81 -9.79 6.51
CA LEU A 42 -18.81 -8.98 5.80
C LEU A 42 -18.46 -8.76 4.33
N ARG A 43 -17.16 -8.77 3.99
CA ARG A 43 -16.65 -8.60 2.63
C ARG A 43 -16.26 -9.93 1.97
N GLU A 44 -16.64 -11.05 2.59
CA GLU A 44 -16.49 -12.41 2.06
C GLU A 44 -15.03 -12.79 1.74
N PHE A 45 -14.07 -12.32 2.56
CA PHE A 45 -12.69 -12.77 2.48
C PHE A 45 -12.51 -14.14 3.14
N ASP A 46 -11.61 -14.96 2.59
CA ASP A 46 -11.33 -16.31 3.10
C ASP A 46 -10.61 -16.25 4.46
N ASP A 47 -9.74 -15.25 4.65
CA ASP A 47 -9.06 -15.00 5.91
C ASP A 47 -8.78 -13.51 6.20
N GLN A 48 -8.43 -13.22 7.45
CA GLN A 48 -8.11 -11.85 7.90
C GLN A 48 -6.85 -11.28 7.24
N THR A 49 -5.92 -12.13 6.81
CA THR A 49 -4.66 -11.71 6.15
C THR A 49 -4.97 -11.18 4.75
N GLU A 50 -5.81 -11.88 3.99
CA GLU A 50 -6.26 -11.47 2.67
C GLU A 50 -6.97 -10.12 2.73
N TYR A 51 -7.85 -9.95 3.74
CA TYR A 51 -8.52 -8.69 3.99
C TYR A 51 -7.52 -7.54 4.25
N ILE A 52 -6.55 -7.73 5.15
CA ILE A 52 -5.54 -6.71 5.47
C ILE A 52 -4.68 -6.38 4.24
N LEU A 53 -4.25 -7.39 3.47
CA LEU A 53 -3.47 -7.17 2.26
C LEU A 53 -4.25 -6.41 1.20
N ALA A 54 -5.55 -6.69 1.04
CA ALA A 54 -6.42 -5.95 0.13
C ALA A 54 -6.50 -4.46 0.49
N LEU A 55 -6.57 -4.13 1.80
CA LEU A 55 -6.53 -2.74 2.26
C LEU A 55 -5.19 -2.08 1.91
N VAL A 56 -4.06 -2.75 2.15
CA VAL A 56 -2.73 -2.23 1.83
C VAL A 56 -2.58 -1.98 0.32
N TYR A 57 -3.03 -2.90 -0.52
CA TYR A 57 -2.97 -2.70 -1.97
C TYR A 57 -3.87 -1.55 -2.43
N LYS A 58 -5.07 -1.45 -1.87
CA LYS A 58 -5.98 -0.33 -2.16
C LYS A 58 -5.35 1.01 -1.79
N ASP A 59 -4.77 1.10 -0.59
CA ASP A 59 -4.10 2.32 -0.12
C ASP A 59 -2.89 2.69 -1.00
N ARG A 60 -2.06 1.70 -1.35
CA ARG A 60 -0.93 1.88 -2.28
C ARG A 60 -1.40 2.41 -3.64
N ASP A 61 -2.45 1.83 -4.19
CA ASP A 61 -2.94 2.17 -5.53
C ASP A 61 -3.66 3.54 -5.53
N MET A 62 -4.35 3.90 -4.45
CA MET A 62 -4.91 5.24 -4.24
C MET A 62 -3.80 6.29 -4.08
N SER A 63 -2.81 6.02 -3.23
CA SER A 63 -1.63 6.87 -3.06
C SER A 63 -0.89 7.10 -4.37
N ARG A 64 -0.76 6.06 -5.21
CA ARG A 64 -0.17 6.22 -6.55
C ARG A 64 -1.01 7.10 -7.45
N LYS A 65 -2.35 6.98 -7.43
CA LYS A 65 -3.22 7.84 -8.24
C LYS A 65 -3.18 9.30 -7.80
N GLU A 66 -3.14 9.57 -6.50
CA GLU A 66 -3.02 10.94 -5.97
C GLU A 66 -1.65 11.55 -6.26
N ASN A 67 -0.59 10.73 -6.29
CA ASN A 67 0.77 11.18 -6.63
C ASN A 67 1.07 11.15 -8.14
N VAL A 68 0.16 10.65 -8.98
CA VAL A 68 0.31 10.69 -10.45
C VAL A 68 -0.20 12.05 -10.91
N CYS A 69 0.75 12.88 -11.32
CA CYS A 69 0.50 14.20 -11.85
C CYS A 69 -0.55 14.14 -12.97
N SER A 70 -1.66 14.85 -12.80
CA SER A 70 -2.77 14.88 -13.77
C SER A 70 -2.43 15.64 -15.05
N TYR A 71 -1.23 16.20 -15.16
CA TYR A 71 -0.77 17.05 -16.24
C TYR A 71 0.53 16.51 -16.84
N PRO A 72 0.54 16.13 -18.13
CA PRO A 72 1.70 15.49 -18.77
C PRO A 72 2.96 16.37 -18.84
N ASP A 73 2.81 17.70 -18.64
CA ASP A 73 3.91 18.66 -18.80
C ASP A 73 4.56 19.12 -17.48
N CYS A 74 4.10 18.62 -16.32
CA CYS A 74 4.52 19.09 -14.99
C CYS A 74 5.01 17.99 -14.07
N ASN A 75 6.03 18.29 -13.25
CA ASN A 75 6.50 17.39 -12.19
C ASN A 75 5.87 17.84 -10.86
N CYS A 76 4.74 17.23 -10.50
CA CYS A 76 4.13 17.33 -9.17
C CYS A 76 5.13 16.95 -8.06
N PRO A 77 5.00 17.37 -6.77
CA PRO A 77 3.94 18.17 -6.13
C PRO A 77 4.41 19.53 -5.55
N PHE A 78 5.67 19.94 -5.75
CA PHE A 78 6.23 21.16 -5.15
C PHE A 78 6.23 22.39 -6.10
N ASP A 79 5.66 22.26 -7.30
CA ASP A 79 5.68 23.29 -8.35
C ASP A 79 4.28 23.86 -8.68
N MET A 80 3.38 23.97 -7.69
CA MET A 80 2.12 24.70 -7.82
C MET A 80 2.18 26.02 -7.04
N GLY A 81 1.99 27.12 -7.77
CA GLY A 81 1.68 28.41 -7.15
C GLY A 81 0.22 28.46 -6.67
N PRO A 82 -0.16 29.49 -5.88
CA PRO A 82 -1.52 29.66 -5.37
C PRO A 82 -2.60 29.74 -6.46
N ASP A 83 -2.21 30.06 -7.69
CA ASP A 83 -3.08 30.15 -8.87
C ASP A 83 -3.34 28.81 -9.58
N GLY A 84 -2.79 27.70 -9.09
CA GLY A 84 -2.95 26.37 -9.71
C GLY A 84 -2.23 26.20 -11.06
N LYS A 85 -1.34 27.13 -11.42
CA LYS A 85 -0.49 27.06 -12.62
C LYS A 85 0.85 26.37 -12.31
N CYS A 86 1.32 25.58 -13.25
CA CYS A 86 2.60 24.90 -13.18
C CYS A 86 3.77 25.89 -13.20
N LEU A 87 4.69 25.76 -12.25
CA LEU A 87 5.84 26.67 -12.08
C LEU A 87 7.12 26.19 -12.78
N ARG A 88 7.05 25.13 -13.60
CA ARG A 88 8.20 24.58 -14.30
C ARG A 88 8.86 25.65 -15.19
N GLY A 89 10.09 26.04 -14.85
CA GLY A 89 10.89 27.01 -15.59
C GLY A 89 10.62 28.48 -15.25
N LYS A 90 9.81 28.80 -14.24
CA LYS A 90 9.74 30.16 -13.68
C LYS A 90 10.82 30.34 -12.60
N PRO A 91 11.51 31.49 -12.55
CA PRO A 91 12.40 31.79 -11.44
C PRO A 91 11.58 31.74 -10.15
N ARG A 92 12.10 31.04 -9.14
CA ARG A 92 11.46 31.04 -7.82
C ARG A 92 11.61 32.46 -7.25
N GLU A 93 10.60 32.96 -6.55
CA GLU A 93 10.60 34.34 -6.02
C GLU A 93 11.85 34.65 -5.16
N TYR A 94 12.51 33.63 -4.58
CA TYR A 94 13.78 33.78 -3.86
C TYR A 94 14.97 34.24 -4.75
N GLU A 95 14.88 34.12 -6.08
CA GLU A 95 15.92 34.53 -7.03
C GLU A 95 15.71 35.95 -7.56
N VAL A 96 14.57 36.59 -7.26
CA VAL A 96 14.22 37.92 -7.82
C VAL A 96 14.54 39.07 -6.84
N GLU A 97 14.85 38.78 -5.58
CA GLU A 97 15.28 39.79 -4.59
C GLU A 97 16.81 40.03 -4.56
N SER A 98 17.55 39.49 -5.53
CA SER A 98 19.02 39.61 -5.63
C SER A 98 19.46 40.21 -6.96
N ASP A 99 18.94 41.39 -7.34
CA ASP A 99 19.56 42.28 -8.33
C ASP A 99 19.22 43.75 -8.03
#